data_AF-A0AAN8IBS2-F1
#
_entry.id   AF-A0AAN8IBS2-F1
#
_cell.length_a   1.000
_cell.length_b   1.000
_cell.length_c   1.000
_cell.angle_alpha   90.00
_cell.angle_beta   90.00
_cell.angle_gamma   90.00
#
_symmetry.space_group_name_H-M   'P 1'
#
loop_
_entity.id
_entity.type
_entity.pdbx_description
1 polymer ?
#
loop_
_entity_poly.entity_id
_entity_poly.type
_entity_poly.pdbx_seq_one_letter_code
_entity_poly.pdbx_strand_id
1 'polypeptide(L)'
;MAESAQTPFLKPLEFDGQAADSFLDEVLLVCSGYLHRTKSNRASLNRTIARKYIRLTQALRGYMKLDSLLPALQAAILFEIMLLFDEDKGLRGLGERLFPTVEAAMNDLQQQLIEELAYPTFCPGNDLTSQYFRWILHESIRRVVFAHWILKAAYTHSRDSYCELVPVLVTLPLTRSGDLWTASSEHEWLLKAQQEPMQADVVPYLEAVDFWIENNCINMDDFQVMLFETCKVMPANAKWSTLKRR
;
A
#
# COMPACT_ATOMS: atom_id res chain seq x y z
N MET A 1 -6.35 -11.23 -6.03
CA MET A 1 -6.79 -9.99 -5.37
C MET A 1 -8.25 -10.04 -4.97
N ALA A 2 -9.23 -10.10 -5.88
CA ALA A 2 -10.65 -10.10 -5.45
C ALA A 2 -11.20 -11.48 -5.03
N GLU A 3 -10.63 -12.60 -5.52
CA GLU A 3 -11.09 -13.95 -5.12
C GLU A 3 -10.67 -14.33 -3.70
N SER A 4 -9.52 -13.82 -3.23
CA SER A 4 -9.01 -14.07 -1.88
C SER A 4 -9.30 -12.93 -0.89
N ALA A 5 -9.83 -11.79 -1.37
CA ALA A 5 -9.89 -10.51 -0.64
C ALA A 5 -8.56 -10.08 0.00
N GLN A 6 -7.44 -10.67 -0.43
CA GLN A 6 -6.11 -10.38 0.05
C GLN A 6 -5.35 -9.69 -1.06
N THR A 7 -4.71 -8.58 -0.71
CA THR A 7 -3.64 -8.03 -1.53
C THR A 7 -2.37 -8.01 -0.71
N PRO A 8 -1.19 -8.06 -1.35
CA PRO A 8 0.07 -8.25 -0.62
C PRO A 8 0.40 -7.10 0.37
N PHE A 9 -0.24 -5.93 0.19
CA PHE A 9 -0.12 -4.76 1.05
C PHE A 9 -1.27 -4.59 2.06
N LEU A 10 -2.24 -5.51 2.08
CA LEU A 10 -3.38 -5.50 3.00
C LEU A 10 -3.28 -6.69 3.94
N LYS A 11 -3.12 -6.42 5.23
CA LYS A 11 -3.44 -7.40 6.28
C LYS A 11 -4.76 -6.98 6.91
N PRO A 12 -5.76 -7.86 6.99
CA PRO A 12 -6.95 -7.59 7.78
C PRO A 12 -6.50 -7.33 9.22
N LEU A 13 -6.53 -6.07 9.62
CA LEU A 13 -6.37 -5.71 11.01
C LEU A 13 -7.76 -5.82 11.62
N GLU A 14 -7.95 -6.84 12.45
CA GLU A 14 -9.12 -6.94 13.31
C GLU A 14 -9.01 -5.84 14.37
N PHE A 15 -9.32 -4.60 13.98
CA PHE A 15 -9.55 -3.54 14.94
C PHE A 15 -10.88 -3.85 15.63
N ASP A 16 -10.82 -4.24 16.90
CA ASP A 16 -12.01 -4.55 17.70
C ASP A 16 -12.83 -3.26 17.85
N GLY A 17 -13.87 -3.12 17.03
CA GLY A 17 -14.69 -1.91 17.02
C GLY A 17 -15.46 -1.68 15.72
N GLN A 18 -16.67 -2.26 15.63
CA GLN A 18 -17.85 -1.76 14.91
C GLN A 18 -17.66 -0.96 13.59
N ALA A 19 -16.71 -1.30 12.71
CA ALA A 19 -16.65 -0.67 11.39
C ALA A 19 -17.54 -1.43 10.40
N ALA A 20 -18.85 -1.46 10.64
CA ALA A 20 -19.85 -1.99 9.71
C ALA A 20 -19.99 -1.16 8.40
N ASP A 21 -19.11 -0.18 8.17
CA ASP A 21 -19.10 0.74 7.02
C ASP A 21 -17.66 1.15 6.64
N SER A 22 -16.72 0.21 6.57
CA SER A 22 -15.36 0.55 6.12
C SER A 22 -15.34 0.78 4.60
N PHE A 23 -14.65 1.83 4.14
CA PHE A 23 -14.40 2.04 2.71
C PHE A 23 -13.70 0.84 2.05
N LEU A 24 -12.98 0.05 2.86
CA LEU A 24 -12.28 -1.15 2.45
C LEU A 24 -13.26 -2.26 2.02
N ASP A 25 -14.27 -2.57 2.85
CA ASP A 25 -15.29 -3.56 2.51
C ASP A 25 -16.06 -3.17 1.24
N GLU A 26 -16.40 -1.88 1.14
CA GLU A 26 -17.07 -1.35 -0.03
C GLU A 26 -16.26 -1.51 -1.31
N VAL A 27 -14.96 -1.24 -1.29
CA VAL A 27 -14.12 -1.39 -2.48
C VAL A 27 -13.88 -2.84 -2.83
N LEU A 28 -13.78 -3.74 -1.84
CA LEU A 28 -13.63 -5.18 -2.09
C LEU A 28 -14.84 -5.73 -2.83
N LEU A 29 -16.05 -5.32 -2.44
CA LEU A 29 -17.28 -5.66 -3.16
C LEU A 29 -17.27 -5.09 -4.60
N VAL A 30 -16.82 -3.86 -4.77
CA VAL A 30 -16.71 -3.23 -6.10
C VAL A 30 -15.66 -3.94 -6.96
N CYS A 31 -14.54 -4.35 -6.40
CA CYS A 31 -13.49 -5.11 -7.09
C CYS A 31 -14.05 -6.45 -7.60
N SER A 32 -14.83 -7.16 -6.79
CA SER A 32 -15.50 -8.39 -7.22
C SER A 32 -16.45 -8.14 -8.39
N GLY A 33 -17.25 -7.06 -8.33
CA GLY A 33 -18.10 -6.64 -9.45
C GLY A 33 -17.32 -6.26 -10.71
N TYR A 34 -16.14 -5.65 -10.54
CA TYR A 34 -15.25 -5.24 -11.63
C TYR A 34 -14.63 -6.43 -12.36
N LEU A 35 -14.26 -7.49 -11.65
CA LEU A 35 -13.79 -8.73 -12.28
C LEU A 35 -14.87 -9.42 -13.11
N HIS A 36 -16.13 -9.35 -12.67
CA HIS A 36 -17.28 -9.95 -13.36
C HIS A 36 -17.99 -8.96 -14.32
N ARG A 37 -17.28 -7.91 -14.74
CA ARG A 37 -17.83 -6.87 -15.61
C ARG A 37 -18.14 -7.43 -16.99
N THR A 38 -19.35 -7.15 -17.46
CA THR A 38 -19.84 -7.49 -18.80
C THR A 38 -20.17 -6.21 -19.56
N LYS A 39 -20.39 -6.32 -20.88
CA LYS A 39 -20.86 -5.19 -21.70
C LYS A 39 -22.18 -4.59 -21.17
N SER A 40 -23.04 -5.42 -20.60
CA SER A 40 -24.37 -5.01 -20.09
C SER A 40 -24.28 -4.20 -18.80
N ASN A 41 -23.37 -4.55 -17.88
CA ASN A 41 -23.27 -3.90 -16.57
C ASN A 41 -22.17 -2.81 -16.50
N ARG A 42 -21.29 -2.70 -17.51
CA ARG A 42 -20.13 -1.78 -17.53
C ARG A 42 -20.49 -0.34 -17.17
N ALA A 43 -21.50 0.24 -17.82
CA ALA A 43 -21.88 1.64 -17.59
C ALA A 43 -22.40 1.89 -16.16
N SER A 44 -23.16 0.96 -15.59
CA SER A 44 -23.65 1.06 -14.22
C SER A 44 -22.53 0.86 -13.21
N LEU A 45 -21.60 -0.05 -13.47
CA LEU A 45 -20.46 -0.29 -12.61
C LEU A 45 -19.48 0.89 -12.62
N ASN A 46 -19.15 1.44 -13.79
CA ASN A 46 -18.29 2.62 -13.92
C ASN A 46 -18.85 3.81 -13.12
N ARG A 47 -20.17 4.05 -13.18
CA ARG A 47 -20.84 5.07 -12.36
C ARG A 47 -20.75 4.79 -10.86
N THR A 48 -20.82 3.53 -10.45
CA THR A 48 -20.68 3.12 -9.04
C THR A 48 -19.24 3.34 -8.54
N ILE A 49 -18.24 2.92 -9.32
CA ILE A 49 -16.82 3.14 -9.02
C ILE A 49 -16.55 4.64 -8.85
N ALA A 50 -16.92 5.45 -9.85
CA ALA A 50 -16.69 6.89 -9.82
C ALA A 50 -17.33 7.56 -8.60
N ARG A 51 -18.59 7.24 -8.30
CA ARG A 51 -19.32 7.81 -7.16
C ARG A 51 -18.69 7.42 -5.81
N LYS A 52 -18.33 6.15 -5.63
CA LYS A 52 -17.71 5.67 -4.38
C LYS A 52 -16.32 6.28 -4.19
N TYR A 53 -15.53 6.38 -5.26
CA TYR A 53 -14.22 7.01 -5.20
C TYR A 53 -14.29 8.52 -4.90
N ILE A 54 -15.25 9.24 -5.49
CA ILE A 54 -15.50 10.65 -5.16
C ILE A 54 -15.89 10.80 -3.68
N ARG A 55 -16.76 9.92 -3.15
CA ARG A 55 -17.14 9.94 -1.73
C ARG A 55 -15.95 9.70 -0.81
N LEU A 56 -15.11 8.72 -1.15
CA LEU A 56 -13.89 8.41 -0.41
C LEU A 56 -12.92 9.60 -0.40
N THR A 57 -12.64 10.19 -1.57
CA THR A 57 -11.72 11.34 -1.68
C THR A 57 -12.26 12.60 -1.02
N GLN A 58 -13.58 12.78 -0.94
CA GLN A 58 -14.18 13.83 -0.11
C GLN A 58 -13.93 13.59 1.38
N ALA A 59 -14.06 12.34 1.86
CA ALA A 59 -13.76 11.99 3.24
C ALA A 59 -12.27 12.18 3.58
N LEU A 60 -11.37 11.82 2.66
CA LEU A 60 -9.91 12.02 2.79
C LEU A 60 -9.47 13.49 2.92
N ARG A 61 -10.31 14.46 2.53
CA ARG A 61 -10.03 15.89 2.76
C ARG A 61 -10.33 16.34 4.18
N GLY A 62 -11.12 15.57 4.91
CA GLY A 62 -11.40 15.80 6.32
C GLY A 62 -10.36 15.11 7.20
N TYR A 63 -10.35 15.46 8.49
CA TYR A 63 -9.55 14.75 9.46
C TYR A 63 -10.11 13.34 9.68
N MET A 64 -9.25 12.33 9.55
CA MET A 64 -9.52 10.95 9.95
C MET A 64 -8.43 10.48 10.90
N LYS A 65 -8.83 9.72 11.91
CA LYS A 65 -7.91 9.03 12.82
C LYS A 65 -7.21 7.88 12.08
N LEU A 66 -6.08 7.45 12.61
CA LEU A 66 -5.23 6.41 12.01
C LEU A 66 -5.99 5.10 11.70
N ASP A 67 -6.85 4.66 12.61
CA ASP A 67 -7.69 3.46 12.49
C ASP A 67 -8.64 3.49 11.29
N SER A 68 -9.08 4.68 10.88
CA SER A 68 -10.02 4.93 9.79
C SER A 68 -9.30 5.37 8.52
N LEU A 69 -8.19 6.10 8.66
CA LEU A 69 -7.40 6.64 7.57
C LEU A 69 -6.67 5.54 6.79
N LEU A 70 -6.06 4.58 7.50
CA LEU A 70 -5.37 3.45 6.86
C LEU A 70 -6.29 2.63 5.95
N PRO A 71 -7.45 2.10 6.39
CA PRO A 71 -8.35 1.35 5.52
C PRO A 71 -8.96 2.21 4.40
N ALA A 72 -9.16 3.51 4.63
CA ALA A 72 -9.60 4.44 3.59
C ALA A 72 -8.55 4.60 2.48
N LEU A 73 -7.27 4.73 2.82
CA LEU A 73 -6.17 4.83 1.86
C LEU A 73 -5.90 3.52 1.14
N GLN A 74 -6.00 2.40 1.86
CA GLN A 74 -6.01 1.06 1.28
C GLN A 74 -7.11 0.92 0.21
N ALA A 75 -8.31 1.40 0.52
CA ALA A 75 -9.40 1.41 -0.44
C ALA A 75 -9.14 2.34 -1.64
N ALA A 76 -8.53 3.49 -1.40
CA ALA A 76 -8.19 4.46 -2.44
C ALA A 76 -7.26 3.83 -3.50
N ILE A 77 -6.22 3.11 -3.07
CA ILE A 77 -5.29 2.41 -3.98
C ILE A 77 -6.05 1.43 -4.88
N LEU A 78 -6.99 0.65 -4.32
CA LEU A 78 -7.79 -0.30 -5.10
C LEU A 78 -8.69 0.40 -6.12
N PHE A 79 -9.31 1.53 -5.75
CA PHE A 79 -10.03 2.36 -6.70
C PHE A 79 -9.13 2.95 -7.78
N GLU A 80 -7.95 3.46 -7.42
CA GLU A 80 -6.99 4.02 -8.37
C GLU A 80 -6.51 2.97 -9.38
N ILE A 81 -6.24 1.73 -8.94
CA ILE A 81 -5.92 0.61 -9.84
C ILE A 81 -7.05 0.40 -10.86
N MET A 82 -8.30 0.33 -10.40
CA MET A 82 -9.46 0.16 -11.30
C MET A 82 -9.62 1.33 -12.26
N LEU A 83 -9.40 2.57 -11.81
CA LEU A 83 -9.64 3.78 -12.60
C LEU A 83 -8.53 4.03 -13.63
N LEU A 84 -7.27 3.93 -13.22
CA LEU A 84 -6.12 4.31 -14.04
C LEU A 84 -5.84 3.30 -15.16
N PHE A 85 -6.09 2.02 -14.91
CA PHE A 85 -5.88 0.95 -15.88
C PHE A 85 -7.16 0.53 -16.61
N ASP A 86 -8.29 1.22 -16.44
CA ASP A 86 -9.46 1.01 -17.30
C ASP A 86 -9.22 1.57 -18.71
N GLU A 87 -9.87 0.95 -19.69
CA GLU A 87 -9.93 1.47 -21.07
C GLU A 87 -10.81 2.74 -21.17
N ASP A 88 -11.71 2.95 -20.21
CA ASP A 88 -12.58 4.12 -20.12
C ASP A 88 -11.78 5.37 -19.72
N LYS A 89 -11.58 6.27 -20.69
CA LYS A 89 -10.84 7.52 -20.52
C LYS A 89 -11.46 8.45 -19.47
N GLY A 90 -12.77 8.38 -19.25
CA GLY A 90 -13.46 9.19 -18.25
C GLY A 90 -13.14 8.74 -16.82
N LEU A 91 -13.10 7.43 -16.60
CA LEU A 91 -12.63 6.86 -15.33
C LEU A 91 -11.15 7.16 -15.10
N ARG A 92 -10.32 7.02 -16.14
CA ARG A 92 -8.89 7.34 -16.05
C ARG A 92 -8.66 8.80 -15.67
N GLY A 93 -9.31 9.74 -16.36
CA GLY A 93 -9.22 11.17 -16.04
C GLY A 93 -9.76 11.53 -14.65
N LEU A 94 -10.70 10.74 -14.10
CA LEU A 94 -11.12 10.87 -12.70
C LEU A 94 -10.00 10.45 -11.73
N GLY A 95 -9.37 9.31 -11.99
CA GLY A 95 -8.23 8.83 -11.21
C GLY A 95 -7.10 9.85 -11.18
N GLU A 96 -6.67 10.33 -12.34
CA GLU A 96 -5.61 11.34 -12.47
C GLU A 96 -5.91 12.63 -11.71
N ARG A 97 -7.15 13.12 -11.80
CA ARG A 97 -7.56 14.37 -11.14
C ARG A 97 -7.56 14.27 -9.62
N LEU A 98 -7.87 13.10 -9.07
CA LEU A 98 -8.02 12.91 -7.63
C LEU A 98 -6.76 12.35 -6.97
N PHE A 99 -5.80 11.88 -7.75
CA PHE A 99 -4.49 11.40 -7.29
C PHE A 99 -3.82 12.33 -6.26
N PRO A 100 -3.77 13.68 -6.46
CA PRO A 100 -3.17 14.58 -5.47
C PRO A 100 -3.90 14.63 -4.12
N THR A 101 -5.20 14.31 -4.08
CA THR A 101 -5.95 14.25 -2.82
C THR A 101 -5.53 13.02 -2.00
N VAL A 102 -5.29 11.88 -2.67
CA VAL A 102 -4.80 10.67 -2.01
C VAL A 102 -3.36 10.88 -1.52
N GLU A 103 -2.51 11.53 -2.33
CA GLU A 103 -1.14 11.88 -1.92
C GLU A 103 -1.08 12.75 -0.67
N ALA A 104 -1.93 13.77 -0.58
CA ALA A 104 -2.02 14.60 0.62
C ALA A 104 -2.37 13.76 1.86
N ALA A 105 -3.37 12.89 1.75
CA ALA A 105 -3.78 12.02 2.84
C ALA A 105 -2.72 10.93 3.19
N MET A 106 -1.89 10.50 2.23
CA MET A 106 -0.73 9.63 2.50
C MET A 106 0.31 10.35 3.37
N ASN A 107 0.56 11.64 3.12
CA ASN A 107 1.45 12.44 3.96
C ASN A 107 0.88 12.61 5.38
N ASP A 108 -0.43 12.86 5.49
CA ASP A 108 -1.11 12.94 6.78
C ASP A 108 -0.99 11.61 7.57
N LEU A 109 -1.13 10.46 6.88
CA LEU A 109 -0.93 9.14 7.48
C LEU A 109 0.50 8.98 8.05
N GLN A 110 1.51 9.41 7.31
CA GLN A 110 2.90 9.35 7.77
C GLN A 110 3.15 10.28 8.96
N GLN A 111 2.57 11.48 8.96
CA GLN A 111 2.66 12.42 10.08
C GLN A 111 2.00 11.86 11.34
N GLN A 112 0.77 11.34 11.25
CA GLN A 112 0.08 10.72 12.38
C GLN A 112 0.87 9.54 12.96
N LEU A 113 1.51 8.73 12.11
CA LEU A 113 2.37 7.64 12.59
C LEU A 113 3.59 8.15 13.39
N ILE A 114 4.23 9.24 12.94
CA ILE A 114 5.36 9.85 13.66
C ILE A 114 4.90 10.37 15.02
N GLU A 115 3.73 11.00 15.07
CA GLU A 115 3.15 11.52 16.32
C GLU A 115 2.82 10.40 17.31
N GLU A 116 2.14 9.34 16.87
CA GLU A 116 1.83 8.15 17.69
C GLU A 116 3.10 7.45 18.20
N LEU A 117 4.21 7.54 17.45
CA LEU A 117 5.49 7.00 17.87
C LEU A 117 6.22 7.85 18.91
N ALA A 118 6.17 9.17 18.74
CA ALA A 118 6.79 10.13 19.65
C ALA A 118 6.02 10.20 20.98
N TYR A 119 4.70 10.13 20.92
CA TYR A 119 3.80 10.20 22.06
C TYR A 119 2.77 9.08 21.92
N PRO A 120 3.06 7.86 22.42
CA PRO A 120 2.10 6.77 22.37
C PRO A 120 0.90 7.16 23.22
N THR A 121 -0.13 7.72 22.57
CA THR A 121 -1.39 8.04 23.24
C THR A 121 -1.99 6.71 23.64
N PHE A 122 -1.94 6.42 24.93
CA PHE A 122 -2.49 5.21 25.51
C PHE A 122 -3.98 5.13 25.14
N CYS A 123 -4.33 4.38 24.09
CA CYS A 123 -5.72 4.05 23.76
C CYS A 123 -6.23 3.13 24.88
N PRO A 124 -7.06 3.60 25.83
CA PRO A 124 -7.58 2.76 26.88
C PRO A 124 -8.71 1.94 26.26
N GLY A 125 -8.39 0.71 25.84
CA GLY A 125 -9.38 -0.21 25.26
C GLY A 125 -8.83 -1.21 24.25
N ASN A 126 -7.68 -0.94 23.62
CA ASN A 126 -7.06 -1.82 22.63
C ASN A 126 -5.64 -2.19 23.08
N ASP A 127 -5.28 -3.47 23.01
CA ASP A 127 -3.94 -4.02 23.28
C ASP A 127 -2.90 -3.59 22.21
N LEU A 128 -2.81 -2.30 21.91
CA LEU A 128 -1.64 -1.64 21.30
C LEU A 128 -0.36 -1.81 22.15
N THR A 129 -0.47 -2.47 23.31
CA THR A 129 0.60 -2.96 24.18
C THR A 129 1.44 -4.06 23.53
N SER A 130 0.87 -4.85 22.61
CA SER A 130 1.62 -5.90 21.92
C SER A 130 2.59 -5.31 20.88
N GLN A 131 3.86 -5.72 20.96
CA GLN A 131 4.88 -5.40 19.96
C GLN A 131 4.46 -5.86 18.55
N TYR A 132 3.71 -6.96 18.46
CA TYR A 132 3.17 -7.48 17.21
C TYR A 132 2.22 -6.48 16.56
N PHE A 133 1.21 -6.01 17.28
CA PHE A 133 0.21 -5.11 16.71
C PHE A 133 0.82 -3.80 16.21
N ARG A 134 1.73 -3.22 17.01
CA ARG A 134 2.48 -2.02 16.62
C ARG A 134 3.29 -2.24 15.36
N TRP A 135 3.99 -3.38 15.28
CA TRP A 135 4.77 -3.72 14.10
C TRP A 135 3.89 -3.90 12.86
N ILE A 136 2.75 -4.60 12.97
CA ILE A 136 1.82 -4.82 11.84
C ILE A 136 1.23 -3.50 11.36
N LEU A 137 0.85 -2.59 12.26
CA LEU A 137 0.34 -1.28 11.90
C LEU A 137 1.37 -0.47 11.11
N HIS A 138 2.61 -0.41 11.60
CA HIS A 138 3.69 0.30 10.92
C HIS A 138 4.01 -0.30 9.56
N GLU A 139 4.06 -1.63 9.48
CA GLU A 139 4.35 -2.33 8.24
C GLU A 139 3.22 -2.13 7.22
N SER A 140 1.96 -2.14 7.68
CA SER A 140 0.80 -1.84 6.83
C SER A 140 0.89 -0.43 6.25
N ILE A 141 1.28 0.57 7.04
CA ILE A 141 1.46 1.96 6.57
C ILE A 141 2.59 2.04 5.54
N ARG A 142 3.76 1.42 5.82
CA ARG A 142 4.88 1.38 4.85
C ARG A 142 4.42 0.76 3.52
N ARG A 143 3.75 -0.39 3.57
CA ARG A 143 3.26 -1.10 2.37
C ARG A 143 2.24 -0.28 1.59
N VAL A 144 1.32 0.40 2.27
CA VAL A 144 0.31 1.27 1.62
C VAL A 144 0.95 2.46 0.94
N VAL A 145 1.86 3.15 1.62
CA VAL A 145 2.62 4.27 1.03
C VAL A 145 3.39 3.79 -0.19
N PHE A 146 4.12 2.69 -0.06
CA PHE A 146 4.94 2.14 -1.13
C PHE A 146 4.09 1.68 -2.32
N ALA A 147 2.97 0.99 -2.06
CA ALA A 147 2.04 0.54 -3.09
C ALA A 147 1.48 1.71 -3.91
N HIS A 148 1.15 2.84 -3.26
CA HIS A 148 0.69 4.04 -3.95
C HIS A 148 1.78 4.68 -4.83
N TRP A 149 3.01 4.80 -4.34
CA TRP A 149 4.11 5.34 -5.14
C TRP A 149 4.45 4.45 -6.33
N ILE A 150 4.42 3.12 -6.15
CA ILE A 150 4.62 2.17 -7.26
C ILE A 150 3.47 2.21 -8.25
N LEU A 151 2.23 2.31 -7.80
CA LEU A 151 1.07 2.51 -8.66
C LEU A 151 1.24 3.77 -9.53
N LYS A 152 1.63 4.89 -8.91
CA LYS A 152 1.91 6.15 -9.62
C LYS A 152 3.03 5.97 -10.63
N ALA A 153 4.13 5.32 -10.25
CA ALA A 153 5.28 5.07 -11.10
C ALA A 153 4.93 4.18 -12.30
N ALA A 154 4.21 3.08 -12.07
CA ALA A 154 3.74 2.19 -13.13
C ALA A 154 2.79 2.91 -14.10
N TYR A 155 1.84 3.70 -13.57
CA TYR A 155 0.91 4.46 -14.39
C TYR A 155 1.62 5.51 -15.25
N THR A 156 2.43 6.38 -14.63
CA THR A 156 3.18 7.43 -15.34
C THR A 156 4.15 6.84 -16.36
N HIS A 157 4.84 5.75 -16.02
CA HIS A 157 5.66 5.03 -16.98
C HIS A 157 4.85 4.50 -18.17
N SER A 158 3.69 3.89 -17.93
CA SER A 158 2.83 3.38 -19.00
C SER A 158 2.28 4.48 -19.91
N ARG A 159 2.07 5.69 -19.37
CA ARG A 159 1.51 6.82 -20.09
C ARG A 159 2.56 7.62 -20.86
N ASP A 160 3.69 7.90 -20.22
CA ASP A 160 4.69 8.88 -20.66
C ASP A 160 6.03 8.23 -21.07
N SER A 161 6.18 6.91 -20.91
CA SER A 161 7.41 6.12 -21.20
C SER A 161 8.65 6.47 -20.36
N TYR A 162 8.50 7.26 -19.30
CA TYR A 162 9.54 7.55 -18.30
C TYR A 162 8.97 7.60 -16.89
N CYS A 163 9.81 7.39 -15.88
CA CYS A 163 9.41 7.41 -14.46
C CYS A 163 10.31 8.39 -13.69
N GLU A 164 9.75 9.54 -13.29
CA GLU A 164 10.44 10.54 -12.46
C GLU A 164 10.45 10.20 -10.97
N LEU A 165 9.76 9.13 -10.58
CA LEU A 165 9.54 8.76 -9.18
C LEU A 165 10.62 7.83 -8.62
N VAL A 166 11.57 7.39 -9.44
CA VAL A 166 12.68 6.55 -9.00
C VAL A 166 13.42 7.14 -7.79
N PRO A 167 13.80 8.44 -7.77
CA PRO A 167 14.48 9.03 -6.61
C PRO A 167 13.66 8.98 -5.32
N VAL A 168 12.33 9.06 -5.41
CA VAL A 168 11.45 8.91 -4.25
C VAL A 168 11.43 7.45 -3.80
N LEU A 169 11.13 6.53 -4.73
CA LEU A 169 10.99 5.10 -4.46
C LEU A 169 12.21 4.48 -3.79
N VAL A 170 13.43 4.80 -4.25
CA VAL A 170 14.67 4.23 -3.71
C VAL A 170 14.94 4.59 -2.24
N THR A 171 14.33 5.67 -1.76
CA THR A 171 14.49 6.16 -0.38
C THR A 171 13.38 5.70 0.56
N LEU A 172 12.30 5.12 0.04
CA LEU A 172 11.17 4.71 0.87
C LEU A 172 11.59 3.58 1.81
N PRO A 173 11.19 3.64 3.09
CA PRO A 173 11.50 2.62 4.07
C PRO A 173 10.70 1.34 3.80
N LEU A 174 11.37 0.20 3.87
CA LEU A 174 10.79 -1.12 3.69
C LEU A 174 11.41 -2.11 4.69
N THR A 175 10.63 -3.06 5.18
CA THR A 175 11.19 -4.18 5.96
C THR A 175 11.95 -5.12 5.02
N ARG A 176 13.17 -5.50 5.41
CA ARG A 176 14.09 -6.31 4.58
C ARG A 176 13.57 -7.73 4.31
N SER A 177 12.95 -8.39 5.29
CA SER A 177 12.37 -9.74 5.17
C SER A 177 10.84 -9.71 5.21
N GLY A 178 10.21 -10.62 4.47
CA GLY A 178 8.77 -10.83 4.49
C GLY A 178 8.28 -11.77 5.61
N ASP A 179 9.19 -12.45 6.32
CA ASP A 179 8.84 -13.55 7.23
C ASP A 179 7.93 -13.12 8.40
N LEU A 180 8.18 -11.93 8.95
CA LEU A 180 7.35 -11.34 10.00
C LEU A 180 5.96 -10.96 9.46
N TRP A 181 5.86 -10.52 8.21
CA TRP A 181 4.58 -10.18 7.61
C TRP A 181 3.71 -11.42 7.39
N THR A 182 4.34 -12.52 6.93
CA THR A 182 3.66 -13.79 6.65
C THR A 182 3.29 -14.58 7.89
N ALA A 183 3.69 -14.14 9.09
CA ALA A 183 3.26 -14.75 10.34
C ALA A 183 1.72 -14.73 10.46
N SER A 184 1.16 -15.92 10.71
CA SER A 184 -0.29 -16.17 10.81
C SER A 184 -0.89 -15.80 12.16
N SER A 185 -0.04 -15.62 13.18
CA SER A 185 -0.44 -15.26 14.54
C SER A 185 0.65 -14.45 15.24
N GLU A 186 0.26 -13.75 16.31
CA GLU A 186 1.21 -13.08 17.20
C GLU A 186 2.25 -14.03 17.78
N HIS A 187 1.87 -15.26 18.14
CA HIS A 187 2.79 -16.25 18.66
C HIS A 187 3.88 -16.63 17.64
N GLU A 188 3.48 -16.91 16.40
CA GLU A 188 4.42 -17.19 15.31
C GLU A 188 5.33 -15.99 15.04
N TRP A 189 4.76 -14.78 15.06
CA TRP A 189 5.53 -13.55 14.88
C TRP A 189 6.59 -13.39 15.96
N LEU A 190 6.24 -13.62 17.24
CA LEU A 190 7.18 -13.54 18.36
C LEU A 190 8.32 -14.55 18.22
N LEU A 191 8.02 -15.79 17.80
CA LEU A 191 9.04 -16.81 17.56
C LEU A 191 10.01 -16.39 16.45
N LYS A 192 9.49 -15.90 15.31
CA LYS A 192 10.32 -15.42 14.20
C LYS A 192 11.17 -14.20 14.59
N ALA A 193 10.58 -13.23 15.28
CA ALA A 193 11.27 -12.03 15.76
C ALA A 193 12.42 -12.35 16.74
N GLN A 194 12.30 -13.43 17.53
CA GLN A 194 13.35 -13.89 18.43
C GLN A 194 14.48 -14.65 17.72
N GLN A 195 14.18 -15.35 16.63
CA GLN A 195 15.16 -16.14 15.88
C GLN A 195 16.15 -15.24 15.14
N GLU A 196 15.67 -14.15 14.55
CA GLU A 196 16.51 -13.23 13.77
C GLU A 196 16.03 -11.78 13.94
N PRO A 197 16.66 -11.00 14.85
CA PRO A 197 16.31 -9.59 15.05
C PRO A 197 16.39 -8.75 13.75
N MET A 198 17.28 -9.15 12.84
CA MET A 198 17.50 -8.52 11.54
C MET A 198 16.28 -8.59 10.61
N GLN A 199 15.31 -9.48 10.86
CA GLN A 199 14.07 -9.59 10.08
C GLN A 199 13.15 -8.37 10.25
N ALA A 200 13.30 -7.63 11.35
CA ALA A 200 12.57 -6.38 11.59
C ALA A 200 13.31 -5.13 11.09
N ASP A 201 14.49 -5.29 10.46
CA ASP A 201 15.25 -4.16 9.94
C ASP A 201 14.48 -3.43 8.85
N VAL A 202 14.22 -2.15 9.11
CA VAL A 202 13.65 -1.22 8.15
C VAL A 202 14.79 -0.50 7.46
N VAL A 203 14.88 -0.67 6.14
CA VAL A 203 15.95 -0.12 5.30
C VAL A 203 15.37 0.63 4.11
N PRO A 204 16.12 1.55 3.47
CA PRO A 204 15.71 2.12 2.20
C PRO A 204 15.51 1.03 1.14
N TYR A 205 14.54 1.22 0.25
CA TYR A 205 14.23 0.25 -0.81
C TYR A 205 15.45 -0.20 -1.61
N LEU A 206 16.35 0.73 -1.96
CA LEU A 206 17.55 0.41 -2.73
C LEU A 206 18.44 -0.60 -1.99
N GLU A 207 18.58 -0.45 -0.68
CA GLU A 207 19.35 -1.39 0.15
C GLU A 207 18.65 -2.75 0.26
N ALA A 208 17.31 -2.77 0.37
CA ALA A 208 16.55 -4.02 0.35
C ALA A 208 16.75 -4.78 -0.97
N VAL A 209 16.73 -4.07 -2.10
CA VAL A 209 16.97 -4.64 -3.43
C VAL A 209 18.38 -5.22 -3.55
N ASP A 210 19.41 -4.48 -3.13
CA ASP A 210 20.79 -4.98 -3.12
C ASP A 210 20.91 -6.26 -2.29
N PHE A 211 20.31 -6.27 -1.09
CA PHE A 211 20.26 -7.46 -0.23
C PHE A 211 19.56 -8.64 -0.90
N TRP A 212 18.41 -8.45 -1.53
CA TRP A 212 17.70 -9.54 -2.20
C TRP A 212 18.50 -10.10 -3.38
N ILE A 213 19.18 -9.25 -4.15
CA ILE A 213 20.03 -9.70 -5.25
C ILE A 213 21.21 -10.55 -4.72
N GLU A 214 21.89 -10.07 -3.68
CA GLU A 214 23.03 -10.77 -3.06
C GLU A 214 22.63 -12.12 -2.44
N ASN A 215 21.39 -12.24 -1.97
CA ASN A 215 20.87 -13.42 -1.29
C ASN A 215 19.93 -14.28 -2.16
N ASN A 216 20.02 -14.16 -3.49
CA ASN A 216 19.19 -14.95 -4.44
C ASN A 216 17.67 -14.85 -4.20
N CYS A 217 17.19 -13.68 -3.76
CA CYS A 217 15.78 -13.36 -3.53
C CYS A 217 15.09 -14.28 -2.50
N ILE A 218 15.85 -14.79 -1.53
CA ILE A 218 15.33 -15.61 -0.43
C ILE A 218 14.55 -14.73 0.57
N ASN A 219 13.53 -15.30 1.23
CA ASN A 219 12.71 -14.67 2.29
C ASN A 219 11.93 -13.41 1.86
N MET A 220 11.57 -13.33 0.58
CA MET A 220 10.65 -12.32 0.08
C MET A 220 9.20 -12.80 0.20
N ASP A 221 8.31 -11.94 0.67
CA ASP A 221 6.87 -12.17 0.55
C ASP A 221 6.29 -11.68 -0.79
N ASP A 222 5.01 -11.96 -1.03
CA ASP A 222 4.31 -11.58 -2.26
C ASP A 222 4.38 -10.08 -2.59
N PHE A 223 4.42 -9.21 -1.57
CA PHE A 223 4.51 -7.77 -1.79
C PHE A 223 5.90 -7.39 -2.27
N GLN A 224 6.92 -7.88 -1.58
CA GLN A 224 8.31 -7.64 -1.95
C GLN A 224 8.62 -8.20 -3.34
N VAL A 225 8.09 -9.39 -3.68
CA VAL A 225 8.21 -9.96 -5.04
C VAL A 225 7.56 -9.04 -6.06
N MET A 226 6.34 -8.56 -5.80
CA MET A 226 5.66 -7.61 -6.67
C MET A 226 6.46 -6.30 -6.84
N LEU A 227 7.04 -5.76 -5.77
CA LEU A 227 7.89 -4.57 -5.84
C LEU A 227 9.12 -4.81 -6.72
N PHE A 228 9.82 -5.92 -6.48
CA PHE A 228 11.06 -6.26 -7.19
C PHE A 228 10.82 -6.47 -8.68
N GLU A 229 9.78 -7.22 -9.05
CA GLU A 229 9.43 -7.45 -10.45
C GLU A 229 8.95 -6.17 -11.16
N THR A 230 8.16 -5.33 -10.49
CA THR A 230 7.69 -4.07 -11.07
C THR A 230 8.84 -3.11 -11.38
N CYS A 231 9.84 -3.06 -10.50
CA CYS A 231 11.01 -2.19 -10.66
C CYS A 231 12.08 -2.73 -11.62
N LYS A 232 12.16 -4.05 -11.84
CA LYS A 232 13.01 -4.64 -12.91
C LYS A 232 12.55 -4.24 -14.32
N VAL A 233 11.25 -4.10 -14.51
CA VAL A 233 10.63 -3.78 -15.81
C VAL A 233 10.71 -2.28 -16.12
N MET A 234 10.90 -1.42 -15.11
CA MET A 234 11.27 -0.01 -15.32
C MET A 234 12.69 0.03 -15.90
N PRO A 235 12.91 0.65 -17.08
CA PRO A 235 13.97 0.27 -18.00
C PRO A 235 15.36 0.25 -17.35
N ALA A 236 16.03 -0.88 -17.51
CA ALA A 236 17.43 -1.20 -17.18
C ALA A 236 18.50 -0.29 -17.85
N ASN A 237 18.10 0.87 -18.38
CA ASN A 237 18.98 1.86 -18.99
C ASN A 237 19.49 2.88 -17.95
N ALA A 238 18.94 2.90 -16.75
CA ALA A 238 19.57 3.57 -15.63
C ALA A 238 20.71 2.67 -15.13
N LYS A 239 21.94 2.97 -15.56
CA LYS A 239 23.13 2.46 -14.87
C LYS A 239 23.03 2.89 -13.41
N TRP A 240 22.59 1.98 -12.54
CA TRP A 240 22.53 2.18 -11.09
C TRP A 240 23.88 2.59 -10.49
N SER A 241 24.98 2.30 -11.22
CA SER A 241 26.35 2.71 -10.88
C SER A 241 26.64 4.21 -10.98
N THR A 242 25.75 5.05 -11.52
CA THR A 242 25.97 6.52 -11.57
C THR A 242 25.35 7.33 -10.44
N LEU A 243 24.57 6.72 -9.53
CA LEU A 243 24.00 7.43 -8.36
C LEU A 243 24.89 7.40 -7.10
N LYS A 244 26.03 6.70 -7.14
CA LYS A 244 27.10 6.87 -6.12
C LYS A 244 28.10 7.93 -6.60
N ARG A 245 27.76 9.21 -6.38
CA ARG A 245 28.64 10.40 -6.19
C ARG A 245 27.99 11.64 -6.80
N ARG A 246 27.44 12.50 -5.93
CA ARG A 246 27.84 13.91 -5.78
C ARG A 246 27.42 14.39 -4.41
#